data_AF-A0AAJ6YR78-F1
#
_entry.id   AF-A0AAJ6YR78-F1
#
_cell.length_a   1.000
_cell.length_b   1.000
_cell.length_c   1.000
_cell.angle_alpha   90.00
_cell.angle_beta   90.00
_cell.angle_gamma   90.00
#
_symmetry.space_group_name_H-M   'P 1'
#
loop_
_entity.id
_entity.type
_entity.pdbx_description
1 polymer ?
#
loop_
_entity_poly.entity_id
_entity_poly.type
_entity_poly.pdbx_seq_one_letter_code
_entity_poly.pdbx_strand_id
1 'polypeptide(L)'
;MIKIQNLEDERSNIENKLYKFKMELETCKLSKETLYRDKHKLIMFLKQLGKAMQKDKITEEIGINLYMESLLTRAKQLKRMEVNNNIVKVTSVSYHLQRRIRLLQEQLQRRELHLDLLRRKLSRQEDNLCIKSLLQTQLDKSNFRVKNMIKQHKEIKMQLNKERELCKKLSTQLLETADHKIAALEKSRKIEDLENLLIRSDILKKQYIQKYTMIKEQIRKTNENVKQKCSINDQSLQFLRDKLHEVKQNLVEVTYKQSELQNFRVSVAKLLSIPICRSDYEIISHLKKIVATYGEFIILSERNEE
;
A
#
# COMPACT_ATOMS: atom_id res chain seq x y z
N MET A 1 78.31 -97.83 146.92
CA MET A 1 77.76 -96.64 146.26
C MET A 1 77.82 -96.68 144.72
N ILE A 2 78.86 -97.23 144.07
CA ILE A 2 79.04 -97.14 142.59
C ILE A 2 78.08 -98.03 141.76
N LYS A 3 77.57 -99.15 142.29
CA LYS A 3 76.75 -100.13 141.52
C LYS A 3 75.27 -99.76 141.37
N ILE A 4 74.75 -98.90 142.24
CA ILE A 4 73.37 -98.36 142.17
C ILE A 4 73.31 -97.27 141.08
N GLN A 5 74.37 -96.49 140.95
CA GLN A 5 74.47 -95.39 139.99
C GLN A 5 74.49 -95.88 138.53
N ASN A 6 75.20 -96.97 138.22
CA ASN A 6 75.22 -97.54 136.86
C ASN A 6 73.86 -98.13 136.42
N LEU A 7 73.10 -98.74 137.34
CA LEU A 7 71.77 -99.28 137.03
C LEU A 7 70.73 -98.17 136.91
N GLU A 8 70.88 -97.07 137.67
CA GLU A 8 70.09 -95.86 137.50
C GLU A 8 70.37 -95.15 136.17
N ASP A 9 71.65 -95.12 135.74
CA ASP A 9 72.04 -94.58 134.43
C ASP A 9 71.52 -95.42 133.26
N GLU A 10 71.55 -96.76 133.35
CA GLU A 10 70.95 -97.64 132.34
C GLU A 10 69.43 -97.55 132.31
N ARG A 11 68.77 -97.49 133.48
CA ARG A 11 67.31 -97.29 133.56
C ARG A 11 66.93 -95.94 132.96
N SER A 12 67.65 -94.88 133.29
CA SER A 12 67.47 -93.55 132.70
C SER A 12 67.67 -93.58 131.18
N ASN A 13 68.67 -94.30 130.68
CA ASN A 13 68.93 -94.41 129.24
C ASN A 13 67.84 -95.20 128.48
N ILE A 14 67.32 -96.28 129.06
CA ILE A 14 66.19 -97.04 128.49
C ILE A 14 64.90 -96.24 128.57
N GLU A 15 64.61 -95.58 129.68
CA GLU A 15 63.46 -94.67 129.83
C GLU A 15 63.53 -93.53 128.82
N ASN A 16 64.72 -92.95 128.60
CA ASN A 16 64.93 -91.91 127.58
C ASN A 16 64.73 -92.44 126.16
N LYS A 17 65.20 -93.66 125.83
CA LYS A 17 64.97 -94.28 124.51
C LYS A 17 63.50 -94.64 124.30
N LEU A 18 62.82 -95.16 125.32
CA LEU A 18 61.41 -95.51 125.26
C LEU A 18 60.56 -94.25 125.13
N TYR A 19 60.89 -93.18 125.85
CA TYR A 19 60.27 -91.86 125.68
C TYR A 19 60.49 -91.32 124.27
N LYS A 20 61.72 -91.41 123.74
CA LYS A 20 62.04 -90.97 122.37
C LYS A 20 61.27 -91.76 121.31
N PHE A 21 61.23 -93.09 121.40
CA PHE A 21 60.44 -93.91 120.45
C PHE A 21 58.94 -93.68 120.59
N LYS A 22 58.44 -93.42 121.80
CA LYS A 22 57.02 -93.08 122.02
C LYS A 22 56.68 -91.72 121.41
N MET A 23 57.59 -90.75 121.51
CA MET A 23 57.48 -89.44 120.85
C MET A 23 57.56 -89.55 119.32
N GLU A 24 58.49 -90.34 118.77
CA GLU A 24 58.61 -90.59 117.32
C GLU A 24 57.38 -91.33 116.78
N LEU A 25 56.84 -92.30 117.52
CA LEU A 25 55.62 -93.01 117.17
C LEU A 25 54.42 -92.07 117.17
N GLU A 26 54.28 -91.19 118.17
CA GLU A 26 53.19 -90.21 118.18
C GLU A 26 53.36 -89.15 117.09
N THR A 27 54.57 -88.71 116.81
CA THR A 27 54.86 -87.82 115.68
C THR A 27 54.50 -88.49 114.36
N CYS A 28 54.82 -89.79 114.21
CA CYS A 28 54.47 -90.59 113.04
C CYS A 28 52.95 -90.76 112.89
N LYS A 29 52.22 -91.01 113.99
CA LYS A 29 50.75 -91.08 113.99
C LYS A 29 50.12 -89.75 113.59
N LEU A 30 50.56 -88.64 114.17
CA LEU A 30 50.10 -87.29 113.81
C LEU A 30 50.38 -86.96 112.34
N SER A 31 51.55 -87.34 111.83
CA SER A 31 51.90 -87.20 110.41
C SER A 31 50.98 -88.04 109.52
N LYS A 32 50.68 -89.29 109.92
CA LYS A 32 49.78 -90.19 109.20
C LYS A 32 48.35 -89.64 109.15
N GLU A 33 47.83 -89.15 110.28
CA GLU A 33 46.52 -88.50 110.33
C GLU A 33 46.46 -87.25 109.47
N THR A 34 47.52 -86.45 109.45
CA THR A 34 47.63 -85.27 108.60
C THR A 34 47.58 -85.67 107.12
N LEU A 35 48.33 -86.69 106.72
CA LEU A 35 48.29 -87.24 105.36
C LEU A 35 46.91 -87.80 105.00
N TYR A 36 46.19 -88.43 105.93
CA TYR A 36 44.80 -88.86 105.68
C TYR A 36 43.85 -87.68 105.47
N ARG A 37 43.96 -86.63 106.29
CA ARG A 37 43.17 -85.40 106.12
C ARG A 37 43.46 -84.73 104.78
N ASP A 38 44.73 -84.62 104.40
CA ASP A 38 45.14 -83.99 103.15
C ASP A 38 44.72 -84.83 101.93
N LYS A 39 44.83 -86.17 102.02
CA LYS A 39 44.28 -87.08 101.02
C LYS A 39 42.76 -86.90 100.88
N HIS A 40 42.03 -86.78 101.99
CA HIS A 40 40.59 -86.56 101.95
C HIS A 40 40.24 -85.22 101.30
N LYS A 41 40.91 -84.13 101.68
CA LYS A 41 40.75 -82.81 101.05
C LYS A 41 41.04 -82.86 99.55
N LEU A 42 42.12 -83.52 99.14
CA LEU A 42 42.49 -83.69 97.74
C LEU A 42 41.41 -84.44 96.97
N ILE A 43 40.89 -85.55 97.51
CA ILE A 43 39.81 -86.31 96.87
C ILE A 43 38.55 -85.46 96.73
N MET A 44 38.20 -84.68 97.76
CA MET A 44 37.03 -83.79 97.72
C MET A 44 37.21 -82.67 96.67
N PHE A 45 38.39 -82.07 96.59
CA PHE A 45 38.73 -81.10 95.56
C PHE A 45 38.62 -81.71 94.15
N LEU A 46 39.22 -82.89 93.94
CA LEU A 46 39.17 -83.57 92.65
C LEU A 46 37.72 -83.90 92.25
N LYS A 47 36.87 -84.32 93.19
CA LYS A 47 35.43 -84.56 92.95
C LYS A 47 34.70 -83.28 92.57
N GLN A 48 34.94 -82.17 93.26
CA GLN A 48 34.36 -80.86 92.90
C GLN A 48 34.82 -80.39 91.52
N LEU A 49 36.11 -80.56 91.21
CA LEU A 49 36.68 -80.23 89.91
C LEU A 49 36.05 -81.10 88.79
N GLY A 50 35.85 -82.39 89.04
CA GLY A 50 35.15 -83.28 88.12
C GLY A 50 33.72 -82.85 87.84
N LYS A 51 32.99 -82.42 88.87
CA LYS A 51 31.64 -81.84 88.71
C LYS A 51 31.66 -80.54 87.92
N ALA A 52 32.59 -79.63 88.22
CA ALA A 52 32.74 -78.37 87.49
C ALA A 52 33.07 -78.60 86.00
N MET A 53 33.81 -79.66 85.68
CA MET A 53 34.13 -80.10 84.32
C MET A 53 33.05 -80.99 83.67
N GLN A 54 31.92 -81.22 84.37
CA GLN A 54 30.80 -82.06 83.94
C GLN A 54 31.25 -83.47 83.53
N LYS A 55 32.05 -84.12 84.38
CA LYS A 55 32.55 -85.47 84.15
C LYS A 55 31.61 -86.51 84.80
N ASP A 56 31.42 -87.65 84.13
CA ASP A 56 30.49 -88.70 84.59
C ASP A 56 30.90 -89.35 85.91
N LYS A 57 29.91 -89.63 86.76
CA LYS A 57 30.08 -90.24 88.09
C LYS A 57 30.79 -91.60 88.06
N ILE A 58 30.72 -92.31 86.93
CA ILE A 58 31.34 -93.63 86.71
C ILE A 58 32.87 -93.57 86.90
N THR A 59 33.50 -92.42 86.63
CA THR A 59 34.95 -92.27 86.82
C THR A 59 35.37 -92.00 88.27
N GLU A 60 34.44 -91.76 89.20
CA GLU A 60 34.76 -91.50 90.62
C GLU A 60 35.18 -92.76 91.39
N GLU A 61 34.88 -93.95 90.87
CA GLU A 61 35.22 -95.25 91.49
C GLU A 61 36.59 -95.80 91.05
N ILE A 62 37.21 -95.14 90.08
CA ILE A 62 38.54 -95.49 89.59
C ILE A 62 39.58 -94.84 90.51
N GLY A 63 40.64 -95.57 90.89
CA GLY A 63 41.68 -95.06 91.80
C GLY A 63 42.18 -93.65 91.45
N ILE A 64 42.60 -92.90 92.47
CA ILE A 64 42.89 -91.43 92.42
C ILE A 64 43.78 -91.04 91.22
N ASN A 65 44.80 -91.85 90.89
CA ASN A 65 45.72 -91.58 89.77
C ASN A 65 45.00 -91.56 88.41
N LEU A 66 44.18 -92.59 88.14
CA LEU A 66 43.39 -92.67 86.90
C LEU A 66 42.30 -91.59 86.88
N TYR A 67 41.75 -91.24 88.03
CA TYR A 67 40.80 -90.12 88.13
C TYR A 67 41.45 -88.78 87.74
N MET A 68 42.67 -88.51 88.23
CA MET A 68 43.46 -87.33 87.88
C MET A 68 43.82 -87.27 86.39
N GLU A 69 44.30 -88.36 85.79
CA GLU A 69 44.61 -88.41 84.35
C GLU A 69 43.37 -88.18 83.48
N SER A 70 42.24 -88.74 83.90
CA SER A 70 40.98 -88.57 83.21
C SER A 70 40.42 -87.14 83.37
N LEU A 71 40.65 -86.47 84.51
CA LEU A 71 40.37 -85.03 84.68
C LEU A 71 41.26 -84.16 83.78
N LEU A 72 42.56 -84.47 83.69
CA LEU A 72 43.49 -83.76 82.80
C LEU A 72 43.09 -83.90 81.33
N THR A 73 42.67 -85.10 80.92
CA THR A 73 42.17 -85.37 79.57
C THR A 73 40.90 -84.57 79.29
N ARG A 74 39.98 -84.51 80.27
CA ARG A 74 38.76 -83.69 80.17
C ARG A 74 39.08 -82.19 80.07
N ALA A 75 40.03 -81.68 80.85
CA ALA A 75 40.47 -80.29 80.77
C ALA A 75 41.06 -79.95 79.39
N LYS A 76 41.87 -80.85 78.82
CA LYS A 76 42.38 -80.71 77.44
C LYS A 76 41.25 -80.72 76.41
N GLN A 77 40.23 -81.56 76.58
CA GLN A 77 39.05 -81.61 75.71
C GLN A 77 38.24 -80.32 75.80
N LEU A 78 37.94 -79.82 77.00
CA LEU A 78 37.22 -78.57 77.22
C LEU A 78 37.93 -77.39 76.55
N LYS A 79 39.25 -77.27 76.70
CA LYS A 79 40.06 -76.25 76.02
C LYS A 79 39.94 -76.34 74.49
N ARG A 80 40.00 -77.55 73.92
CA ARG A 80 39.83 -77.75 72.46
C ARG A 80 38.43 -77.36 71.99
N MET A 81 37.39 -77.74 72.75
CA MET A 81 36.00 -77.37 72.44
C MET A 81 35.79 -75.85 72.51
N GLU A 82 36.38 -75.18 73.49
CA GLU A 82 36.31 -73.71 73.62
C GLU A 82 36.98 -73.01 72.44
N VAL A 83 38.19 -73.45 72.06
CA VAL A 83 38.89 -72.94 70.87
C VAL A 83 38.07 -73.18 69.60
N ASN A 84 37.56 -74.40 69.39
CA ASN A 84 36.74 -74.73 68.23
C ASN A 84 35.43 -73.91 68.19
N ASN A 85 34.76 -73.75 69.33
CA ASN A 85 33.54 -72.94 69.43
C ASN A 85 33.81 -71.46 69.10
N ASN A 86 34.93 -70.92 69.60
CA ASN A 86 35.35 -69.55 69.27
C ASN A 86 35.69 -69.41 67.78
N ILE A 87 36.39 -70.39 67.18
CA ILE A 87 36.66 -70.40 65.74
C ILE A 87 35.35 -70.41 64.95
N VAL A 88 34.37 -71.25 65.32
CA VAL A 88 33.07 -71.31 64.63
C VAL A 88 32.31 -69.98 64.75
N LYS A 89 32.27 -69.37 65.93
CA LYS A 89 31.64 -68.05 66.15
C LYS A 89 32.32 -66.94 65.35
N VAL A 90 33.65 -66.89 65.36
CA VAL A 90 34.41 -65.88 64.59
C VAL A 90 34.19 -66.09 63.10
N THR A 91 34.19 -67.35 62.63
CA THR A 91 33.97 -67.68 61.22
C THR A 91 32.55 -67.32 60.77
N SER A 92 31.53 -67.60 61.59
CA SER A 92 30.15 -67.24 61.27
C SER A 92 29.95 -65.72 61.23
N VAL A 93 30.48 -64.99 62.22
CA VAL A 93 30.45 -63.51 62.24
C VAL A 93 31.20 -62.95 61.04
N SER A 94 32.39 -63.46 60.73
CA SER A 94 33.18 -63.05 59.57
C SER A 94 32.41 -63.26 58.26
N TYR A 95 31.79 -64.43 58.08
CA TYR A 95 30.97 -64.70 56.90
C TYR A 95 29.74 -63.79 56.81
N HIS A 96 29.04 -63.55 57.92
CA HIS A 96 27.92 -62.62 57.97
C HIS A 96 28.34 -61.19 57.60
N LEU A 97 29.48 -60.71 58.13
CA LEU A 97 30.03 -59.39 57.80
C LEU A 97 30.45 -59.31 56.33
N GLN A 98 31.14 -60.32 55.80
CA GLN A 98 31.52 -60.38 54.38
C GLN A 98 30.29 -60.32 53.46
N ARG A 99 29.24 -61.09 53.77
CA ARG A 99 27.97 -61.03 53.03
C ARG A 99 27.31 -59.66 53.13
N ARG A 100 27.32 -59.04 54.31
CA ARG A 100 26.75 -57.70 54.53
C ARG A 100 27.51 -56.63 53.73
N ILE A 101 28.84 -56.68 53.72
CA ILE A 101 29.70 -55.78 52.95
C ILE A 101 29.37 -55.91 51.45
N ARG A 102 29.29 -57.14 50.93
CA ARG A 102 28.95 -57.37 49.52
C ARG A 102 27.60 -56.77 49.14
N LEU A 103 26.57 -56.98 49.95
CA LEU A 103 25.24 -56.40 49.71
C LEU A 103 25.25 -54.87 49.75
N LEU A 104 25.99 -54.27 50.68
CA LEU A 104 26.11 -52.81 50.77
C LEU A 104 26.86 -52.23 49.56
N GLN A 105 27.91 -52.91 49.09
CA GLN A 105 28.63 -52.53 47.87
C GLN A 105 27.72 -52.57 46.63
N GLU A 106 26.93 -53.63 46.46
CA GLU A 106 25.95 -53.73 45.37
C GLU A 106 24.88 -52.63 45.46
N GLN A 107 24.39 -52.32 46.67
CA GLN A 107 23.43 -51.23 46.88
C GLN A 107 24.03 -49.87 46.54
N LEU A 108 25.30 -49.63 46.92
CA LEU A 108 26.01 -48.40 46.60
C LEU A 108 26.16 -48.23 45.08
N GLN A 109 26.63 -49.27 44.37
CA GLN A 109 26.77 -49.26 42.92
C GLN A 109 25.44 -48.99 42.21
N ARG A 110 24.33 -49.59 42.67
CA ARG A 110 22.99 -49.30 42.12
C ARG A 110 22.59 -47.84 42.33
N ARG A 111 22.89 -47.26 43.49
CA ARG A 111 22.60 -45.84 43.78
C ARG A 111 23.47 -44.91 42.94
N GLU A 112 24.74 -45.22 42.74
CA GLU A 112 25.65 -44.45 41.87
C GLU A 112 25.12 -44.42 40.42
N LEU A 113 24.76 -45.58 39.87
CA LEU A 113 24.14 -45.66 38.53
C LEU A 113 22.83 -44.87 38.43
N HIS A 114 21.99 -44.93 39.47
CA HIS A 114 20.75 -44.15 39.51
C HIS A 114 21.03 -42.64 39.55
N LEU A 115 22.01 -42.19 40.34
CA LEU A 115 22.42 -40.78 40.38
C LEU A 115 22.96 -40.31 39.03
N ASP A 116 23.76 -41.11 38.34
CA ASP A 116 24.27 -40.77 37.02
C ASP A 116 23.15 -40.68 35.98
N LEU A 117 22.15 -41.57 36.04
CA LEU A 117 20.96 -41.48 35.20
C LEU A 117 20.17 -40.20 35.48
N LEU A 118 20.00 -39.81 36.74
CA LEU A 118 19.31 -38.57 37.11
C LEU A 118 20.07 -37.33 36.62
N ARG A 119 21.40 -37.29 36.80
CA ARG A 119 22.24 -36.20 36.28
C ARG A 119 22.11 -36.05 34.77
N ARG A 120 22.13 -37.16 34.02
CA ARG A 120 21.92 -37.16 32.56
C ARG A 120 20.51 -36.70 32.18
N LYS A 121 19.47 -37.10 32.92
CA LYS A 121 18.10 -36.62 32.68
C LYS A 121 17.98 -35.13 32.93
N LEU A 122 18.59 -34.61 34.00
CA LEU A 122 18.58 -33.19 34.34
C LEU A 122 19.27 -32.36 33.26
N SER A 123 20.48 -32.74 32.85
CA SER A 123 21.21 -32.07 31.77
C SER A 123 20.42 -32.05 30.46
N ARG A 124 19.80 -33.18 30.07
CA ARG A 124 18.89 -33.20 28.90
C ARG A 124 17.69 -32.27 29.05
N GLN A 125 17.15 -32.12 30.26
CA GLN A 125 16.02 -31.23 30.52
C GLN A 125 16.44 -29.76 30.42
N GLU A 126 17.62 -29.40 30.92
CA GLU A 126 18.21 -28.07 30.79
C GLU A 126 18.46 -27.72 29.32
N ASP A 127 19.05 -28.63 28.54
CA ASP A 127 19.26 -28.46 27.09
C ASP A 127 17.93 -28.23 26.37
N ASN A 128 16.91 -29.04 26.68
CA ASN A 128 15.58 -28.89 26.09
C ASN A 128 14.93 -27.55 26.43
N LEU A 129 15.11 -27.04 27.65
CA LEU A 129 14.61 -25.71 28.05
C LEU A 129 15.33 -24.60 27.28
N CYS A 130 16.65 -24.70 27.14
CA CYS A 130 17.45 -23.76 26.36
C CYS A 130 16.99 -23.72 24.90
N ILE A 131 16.84 -24.89 24.26
CA ILE A 131 16.34 -25.01 22.89
C ILE A 131 14.94 -24.42 22.75
N LYS A 132 14.00 -24.73 23.67
CA LYS A 132 12.65 -24.16 23.66
C LYS A 132 12.67 -22.63 23.75
N SER A 133 13.49 -22.06 24.62
CA SER A 133 13.64 -20.61 24.75
C SER A 133 14.17 -19.97 23.46
N LEU A 134 15.16 -20.61 22.82
CA LEU A 134 15.70 -20.16 21.54
C LEU A 134 14.63 -20.20 20.43
N LEU A 135 13.90 -21.31 20.32
CA LEU A 135 12.82 -21.47 19.34
C LEU A 135 11.70 -20.44 19.55
N GLN A 136 11.31 -20.18 20.80
CA GLN A 136 10.33 -19.15 21.14
C GLN A 136 10.80 -17.76 20.68
N THR A 137 12.06 -17.42 20.95
CA THR A 137 12.64 -16.14 20.51
C THR A 137 12.66 -16.01 18.98
N GLN A 138 12.96 -17.10 18.25
CA GLN A 138 12.92 -17.10 16.79
C GLN A 138 11.49 -16.96 16.26
N LEU A 139 10.52 -17.62 16.89
CA LEU A 139 9.10 -17.51 16.57
C LEU A 139 8.61 -16.06 16.77
N ASP A 140 8.98 -15.42 17.87
CA ASP A 140 8.62 -14.03 18.16
C ASP A 140 9.23 -13.06 17.15
N LYS A 141 10.50 -13.24 16.78
CA LYS A 141 11.16 -12.47 15.71
C LYS A 141 10.48 -12.65 14.35
N SER A 142 10.12 -13.88 14.00
CA SER A 142 9.40 -14.19 12.76
C SER A 142 8.02 -13.51 12.74
N ASN A 143 7.26 -13.64 13.83
CA ASN A 143 5.95 -13.00 13.98
C ASN A 143 6.03 -11.47 13.91
N PHE A 144 7.06 -10.87 14.49
CA PHE A 144 7.29 -9.43 14.38
C PHE A 144 7.54 -8.99 12.93
N ARG A 145 8.37 -9.73 12.19
CA ARG A 145 8.61 -9.49 10.75
C ARG A 145 7.32 -9.59 9.96
N VAL A 146 6.52 -10.64 10.17
CA VAL A 146 5.22 -10.81 9.50
C VAL A 146 4.29 -9.63 9.78
N LYS A 147 4.18 -9.18 11.05
CA LYS A 147 3.37 -8.01 11.41
C LYS A 147 3.82 -6.73 10.69
N ASN A 148 5.13 -6.51 10.55
CA ASN A 148 5.66 -5.36 9.81
C ASN A 148 5.37 -5.45 8.31
N MET A 149 5.56 -6.63 7.70
CA MET A 149 5.24 -6.84 6.28
C MET A 149 3.74 -6.63 6.01
N ILE A 150 2.86 -7.06 6.93
CA ILE A 150 1.41 -6.81 6.83
C ILE A 150 1.10 -5.30 6.86
N LYS A 151 1.76 -4.52 7.72
CA LYS A 151 1.59 -3.06 7.77
C LYS A 151 2.04 -2.39 6.47
N GLN A 152 3.24 -2.72 5.98
CA GLN A 152 3.75 -2.22 4.70
C GLN A 152 2.83 -2.60 3.53
N HIS A 153 2.34 -3.84 3.50
CA HIS A 153 1.39 -4.27 2.48
C HIS A 153 0.09 -3.45 2.52
N LYS A 154 -0.44 -3.12 3.72
CA LYS A 154 -1.63 -2.26 3.86
C LYS A 154 -1.37 -0.85 3.33
N GLU A 155 -0.21 -0.26 3.65
CA GLU A 155 0.19 1.07 3.19
C GLU A 155 0.32 1.12 1.66
N ILE A 156 1.06 0.18 1.08
CA ILE A 156 1.24 0.07 -0.38
C ILE A 156 -0.10 -0.17 -1.08
N LYS A 157 -0.96 -1.04 -0.52
CA LYS A 157 -2.30 -1.29 -1.09
C LYS A 157 -3.17 -0.03 -1.07
N MET A 158 -3.08 0.79 -0.02
CA MET A 158 -3.81 2.06 0.05
C MET A 158 -3.29 3.05 -1.01
N GLN A 159 -1.98 3.16 -1.19
CA GLN A 159 -1.38 4.00 -2.23
C GLN A 159 -1.79 3.54 -3.63
N LEU A 160 -1.71 2.24 -3.90
CA LEU A 160 -2.14 1.66 -5.19
C LEU A 160 -3.60 1.99 -5.51
N ASN A 161 -4.49 1.93 -4.52
CA ASN A 161 -5.89 2.28 -4.71
C ASN A 161 -6.08 3.77 -5.03
N LYS A 162 -5.37 4.66 -4.33
CA LYS A 162 -5.38 6.11 -4.61
C LYS A 162 -4.92 6.41 -6.04
N GLU A 163 -3.82 5.79 -6.47
CA GLU A 163 -3.31 5.97 -7.84
C GLU A 163 -4.28 5.42 -8.89
N ARG A 164 -4.92 4.27 -8.63
CA ARG A 164 -5.96 3.73 -9.51
C ARG A 164 -7.16 4.67 -9.64
N GLU A 165 -7.60 5.29 -8.55
CA GLU A 165 -8.67 6.29 -8.59
C GLU A 165 -8.25 7.54 -9.36
N LEU A 166 -7.01 8.00 -9.20
CA LEU A 166 -6.46 9.13 -9.93
C LEU A 166 -6.37 8.84 -11.44
N CYS A 167 -5.88 7.66 -11.84
CA CYS A 167 -5.86 7.23 -13.23
C CYS A 167 -7.28 7.19 -13.84
N LYS A 168 -8.28 6.70 -13.09
CA LYS A 168 -9.67 6.72 -13.54
C LYS A 168 -10.17 8.15 -13.77
N LYS A 169 -9.92 9.06 -12.82
CA LYS A 169 -10.29 10.49 -12.94
C LYS A 169 -9.61 11.17 -14.13
N LEU A 170 -8.32 10.91 -14.34
CA LEU A 170 -7.61 11.45 -15.50
C LEU A 170 -8.16 10.89 -16.81
N SER A 171 -8.51 9.60 -16.85
CA SER A 171 -9.13 8.99 -18.03
C SER A 171 -10.49 9.60 -18.36
N THR A 172 -11.33 9.89 -17.35
CA THR A 172 -12.61 10.57 -17.58
C THR A 172 -12.41 12.00 -18.05
N GLN A 173 -11.48 12.75 -17.45
CA GLN A 173 -11.14 14.12 -17.88
C GLN A 173 -10.59 14.16 -19.31
N LEU A 174 -9.81 13.16 -19.71
CA LEU A 174 -9.28 13.05 -21.06
C LEU A 174 -10.40 12.81 -22.08
N LEU A 175 -11.39 11.98 -21.73
CA LEU A 175 -12.58 11.76 -22.56
C LEU A 175 -13.40 13.05 -22.70
N GLU A 176 -13.69 13.74 -21.59
CA GLU A 176 -14.41 15.02 -21.60
C GLU A 176 -13.67 16.08 -22.44
N THR A 177 -12.35 16.13 -22.34
CA THR A 177 -11.52 17.05 -23.15
C THR A 177 -11.59 16.71 -24.63
N ALA A 178 -11.64 15.43 -24.99
CA ALA A 178 -11.81 14.99 -26.37
C ALA A 178 -13.18 15.41 -26.92
N ASP A 179 -14.25 15.26 -26.13
CA ASP A 179 -15.60 15.71 -26.52
C ASP A 179 -15.66 17.23 -26.70
N HIS A 180 -15.05 18.00 -25.80
CA HIS A 180 -14.93 19.45 -25.96
C HIS A 180 -14.17 19.83 -27.24
N LYS A 181 -13.11 19.09 -27.59
CA LYS A 181 -12.36 19.32 -28.83
C LYS A 181 -13.22 19.03 -30.06
N ILE A 182 -13.98 17.93 -30.07
CA ILE A 182 -14.90 17.60 -31.17
C ILE A 182 -15.93 18.74 -31.34
N ALA A 183 -16.58 19.16 -30.27
CA ALA A 183 -17.57 20.24 -30.30
C ALA A 183 -16.96 21.58 -30.77
N ALA A 184 -15.72 21.88 -30.40
CA ALA A 184 -15.02 23.08 -30.86
C ALA A 184 -14.71 23.03 -32.37
N LEU A 185 -14.32 21.86 -32.89
CA LEU A 185 -14.10 21.66 -34.33
C LEU A 185 -15.40 21.78 -35.14
N GLU A 186 -16.51 21.23 -34.64
CA GLU A 186 -17.82 21.37 -35.28
C GLU A 186 -18.29 22.83 -35.33
N LYS A 187 -18.11 23.58 -34.23
CA LYS A 187 -18.39 25.02 -34.21
C LYS A 187 -17.51 25.79 -35.19
N SER A 188 -16.22 25.45 -35.27
CA SER A 188 -15.28 26.09 -36.20
C SER A 188 -15.69 25.86 -37.66
N ARG A 189 -16.07 24.62 -38.03
CA ARG A 189 -16.60 24.31 -39.36
C ARG A 189 -17.88 25.11 -39.65
N LYS A 190 -18.78 25.24 -38.66
CA LYS A 190 -20.01 26.02 -38.85
C LYS A 190 -19.74 27.51 -39.06
N ILE A 191 -18.74 28.07 -38.37
CA ILE A 191 -18.28 29.45 -38.57
C ILE A 191 -17.76 29.62 -40.00
N GLU A 192 -16.89 28.71 -40.47
CA GLU A 192 -16.36 28.74 -41.83
C GLU A 192 -17.47 28.68 -42.91
N ASP A 193 -18.49 27.84 -42.71
CA ASP A 193 -19.67 27.80 -43.58
C ASP A 193 -20.42 29.14 -43.62
N LEU A 194 -20.61 29.77 -42.45
CA LEU A 194 -21.30 31.06 -42.34
C LEU A 194 -20.48 32.20 -42.95
N GLU A 195 -19.16 32.20 -42.78
CA GLU A 195 -18.25 33.15 -43.41
C GLU A 195 -18.31 33.04 -44.94
N ASN A 196 -18.32 31.82 -45.49
CA ASN A 196 -18.47 31.59 -46.92
C ASN A 196 -19.82 32.12 -47.45
N LEU A 197 -20.91 31.92 -46.71
CA LEU A 197 -22.22 32.48 -47.07
C LEU A 197 -22.23 34.01 -47.00
N LEU A 198 -21.59 34.59 -45.99
CA LEU A 198 -21.45 36.04 -45.85
C LEU A 198 -20.68 36.64 -47.03
N ILE A 199 -19.56 36.04 -47.43
CA ILE A 199 -18.76 36.46 -48.58
C ILE A 199 -19.60 36.42 -49.88
N ARG A 200 -20.34 35.33 -50.12
CA ARG A 200 -21.23 35.22 -51.28
C ARG A 200 -22.31 36.31 -51.29
N SER A 201 -22.91 36.58 -50.13
CA SER A 201 -23.89 37.65 -49.96
C SER A 201 -23.30 39.03 -50.27
N ASP A 202 -22.09 39.32 -49.79
CA ASP A 202 -21.40 40.58 -50.06
C ASP A 202 -21.04 40.75 -51.54
N ILE A 203 -20.65 39.68 -52.24
CA ILE A 203 -20.42 39.70 -53.68
C ILE A 203 -21.71 40.05 -54.43
N LEU A 204 -22.82 39.38 -54.11
CA LEU A 204 -24.14 39.65 -54.72
C LEU A 204 -24.57 41.09 -54.45
N LYS A 205 -24.44 41.57 -53.21
CA LYS A 205 -24.74 42.96 -52.83
C LYS A 205 -23.94 43.95 -53.68
N LYS A 206 -22.63 43.75 -53.85
CA LYS A 206 -21.78 44.60 -54.72
C LYS A 206 -22.27 44.59 -56.16
N GLN A 207 -22.63 43.43 -56.72
CA GLN A 207 -23.18 43.33 -58.08
C GLN A 207 -24.51 44.08 -58.22
N TYR A 208 -25.42 43.99 -57.25
CA TYR A 208 -26.69 44.71 -57.27
C TYR A 208 -26.50 46.23 -57.14
N ILE A 209 -25.56 46.69 -56.31
CA ILE A 209 -25.22 48.12 -56.21
C ILE A 209 -24.69 48.63 -57.55
N GLN A 210 -23.81 47.88 -58.22
CA GLN A 210 -23.31 48.25 -59.56
C GLN A 210 -24.45 48.33 -60.59
N LYS A 211 -25.35 47.34 -60.64
CA LYS A 211 -26.53 47.38 -61.52
C LYS A 211 -27.44 48.57 -61.21
N TYR A 212 -27.71 48.84 -59.93
CA TYR A 212 -28.51 49.97 -59.48
C TYR A 212 -27.91 51.30 -59.92
N THR A 213 -26.60 51.50 -59.73
CA THR A 213 -25.92 52.74 -60.14
C THR A 213 -25.93 52.92 -61.66
N MET A 214 -25.72 51.85 -62.44
CA MET A 214 -25.82 51.90 -63.91
C MET A 214 -27.22 52.33 -64.37
N ILE A 215 -28.28 51.70 -63.85
CA ILE A 215 -29.66 52.04 -64.20
C ILE A 215 -29.99 53.47 -63.76
N LYS A 216 -29.56 53.89 -62.56
CA LYS A 216 -29.74 55.26 -62.06
C LYS A 216 -29.10 56.29 -63.00
N GLU A 217 -27.89 56.02 -63.51
CA GLU A 217 -27.23 56.88 -64.49
C GLU A 217 -27.92 56.89 -65.86
N GLN A 218 -28.39 55.73 -66.34
CA GLN A 218 -29.17 55.66 -67.58
C GLN A 218 -30.45 56.49 -67.48
N ILE A 219 -31.17 56.41 -66.34
CA ILE A 219 -32.36 57.22 -66.09
C ILE A 219 -32.00 58.71 -66.10
N ARG A 220 -30.91 59.11 -65.42
CA ARG A 220 -30.44 60.50 -65.41
C ARG A 220 -30.16 61.03 -66.83
N LYS A 221 -29.39 60.28 -67.62
CA LYS A 221 -29.07 60.63 -69.03
C LYS A 221 -30.32 60.72 -69.90
N THR A 222 -31.26 59.79 -69.72
CA THR A 222 -32.52 59.80 -70.49
C THR A 222 -33.34 61.04 -70.14
N ASN A 223 -33.41 61.39 -68.85
CA ASN A 223 -34.13 62.57 -68.39
C ASN A 223 -33.48 63.87 -68.90
N GLU A 224 -32.14 63.96 -68.90
CA GLU A 224 -31.40 65.08 -69.50
C GLU A 224 -31.66 65.21 -71.00
N ASN A 225 -31.63 64.10 -71.75
CA ASN A 225 -31.92 64.08 -73.19
C ASN A 225 -33.37 64.49 -73.49
N VAL A 226 -34.34 64.01 -72.70
CA VAL A 226 -35.75 64.44 -72.81
C VAL A 226 -35.87 65.94 -72.56
N LYS A 227 -35.25 66.47 -71.49
CA LYS A 227 -35.25 67.91 -71.21
C LYS A 227 -34.62 68.72 -72.34
N GLN A 228 -33.50 68.26 -72.91
CA GLN A 228 -32.84 68.93 -74.02
C GLN A 228 -33.72 68.93 -75.29
N LYS A 229 -34.34 67.79 -75.63
CA LYS A 229 -35.30 67.70 -76.75
C LYS A 229 -36.51 68.61 -76.55
N CYS A 230 -37.09 68.62 -75.35
CA CYS A 230 -38.18 69.53 -75.01
C CYS A 230 -37.75 70.98 -75.20
N SER A 231 -36.58 71.39 -74.68
CA SER A 231 -36.05 72.75 -74.85
C SER A 231 -35.82 73.13 -76.32
N ILE A 232 -35.27 72.24 -77.14
CA ILE A 232 -35.07 72.49 -78.58
C ILE A 232 -36.43 72.60 -79.29
N ASN A 233 -37.37 71.73 -78.95
CA ASN A 233 -38.71 71.73 -79.54
C ASN A 233 -39.48 72.99 -79.13
N ASP A 234 -39.36 73.43 -77.88
CA ASP A 234 -39.93 74.70 -77.39
C ASP A 234 -39.31 75.89 -78.11
N GLN A 235 -37.99 75.93 -78.30
CA GLN A 235 -37.31 76.95 -79.10
C GLN A 235 -37.76 76.94 -80.57
N SER A 236 -37.90 75.75 -81.17
CA SER A 236 -38.36 75.60 -82.56
C SER A 236 -39.81 76.04 -82.74
N LEU A 237 -40.68 75.67 -81.80
CA LEU A 237 -42.07 76.12 -81.74
C LEU A 237 -42.15 77.63 -81.56
N GLN A 238 -41.30 78.22 -80.72
CA GLN A 238 -41.23 79.66 -80.54
C GLN A 238 -40.80 80.35 -81.83
N PHE A 239 -39.74 79.87 -82.49
CA PHE A 239 -39.30 80.40 -83.79
C PHE A 239 -40.40 80.31 -84.86
N LEU A 240 -41.11 79.18 -84.95
CA LEU A 240 -42.23 79.01 -85.87
C LEU A 240 -43.40 79.94 -85.54
N ARG A 241 -43.69 80.17 -84.25
CA ARG A 241 -44.70 81.16 -83.81
C ARG A 241 -44.29 82.57 -84.23
N ASP A 242 -43.03 82.94 -84.03
CA ASP A 242 -42.50 84.25 -84.41
C ASP A 242 -42.55 84.44 -85.94
N LYS A 243 -42.11 83.43 -86.72
CA LYS A 243 -42.22 83.44 -88.19
C LYS A 243 -43.65 83.47 -88.70
N LEU A 244 -44.57 82.74 -88.05
CA LEU A 244 -45.99 82.79 -88.39
C LEU A 244 -46.57 84.18 -88.09
N HIS A 245 -46.16 84.82 -86.99
CA HIS A 245 -46.56 86.18 -86.65
C HIS A 245 -46.05 87.18 -87.69
N GLU A 246 -44.78 87.08 -88.08
CA GLU A 246 -44.17 87.88 -89.15
C GLU A 246 -44.91 87.72 -90.48
N VAL A 247 -45.21 86.49 -90.91
CA VAL A 247 -45.99 86.23 -92.14
C VAL A 247 -47.41 86.80 -92.04
N LYS A 248 -48.09 86.64 -90.90
CA LYS A 248 -49.41 87.25 -90.69
C LYS A 248 -49.34 88.77 -90.80
N GLN A 249 -48.31 89.39 -90.25
CA GLN A 249 -48.11 90.83 -90.29
C GLN A 249 -47.84 91.30 -91.74
N ASN A 250 -46.96 90.61 -92.46
CA ASN A 250 -46.71 90.85 -93.89
C ASN A 250 -47.96 90.66 -94.74
N LEU A 251 -48.78 89.64 -94.44
CA LEU A 251 -50.04 89.39 -95.13
C LEU A 251 -51.04 90.53 -94.91
N VAL A 252 -51.17 91.05 -93.68
CA VAL A 252 -51.99 92.22 -93.37
C VAL A 252 -51.51 93.44 -94.16
N GLU A 253 -50.20 93.67 -94.23
CA GLU A 253 -49.64 94.79 -95.00
C GLU A 253 -49.91 94.65 -96.51
N VAL A 254 -49.72 93.46 -97.09
CA VAL A 254 -50.06 93.19 -98.50
C VAL A 254 -51.55 93.35 -98.75
N THR A 255 -52.40 92.87 -97.85
CA THR A 255 -53.86 93.02 -97.96
C THR A 255 -54.28 94.49 -97.90
N TYR A 256 -53.65 95.29 -97.04
CA TYR A 256 -53.87 96.73 -96.97
C TYR A 256 -53.45 97.42 -98.28
N LYS A 257 -52.23 97.17 -98.76
CA LYS A 257 -51.74 97.69 -100.06
C LYS A 257 -52.64 97.27 -101.22
N GLN A 258 -53.13 96.03 -101.23
CA GLN A 258 -54.08 95.55 -102.23
C GLN A 258 -55.41 96.32 -102.14
N SER A 259 -55.92 96.58 -100.93
CA SER A 259 -57.12 97.39 -100.75
C SER A 259 -56.92 98.83 -101.21
N GLU A 260 -55.78 99.45 -100.92
CA GLU A 260 -55.44 100.79 -101.44
C GLU A 260 -55.38 100.80 -102.97
N LEU A 261 -54.70 99.83 -103.58
CA LEU A 261 -54.64 99.70 -105.04
C LEU A 261 -56.03 99.47 -105.64
N GLN A 262 -56.88 98.66 -104.98
CA GLN A 262 -58.26 98.45 -105.40
C GLN A 262 -59.08 99.73 -105.29
N ASN A 263 -58.93 100.50 -104.20
CA ASN A 263 -59.60 101.78 -104.02
C ASN A 263 -59.12 102.81 -105.06
N PHE A 264 -57.83 102.87 -105.33
CA PHE A 264 -57.25 103.70 -106.39
C PHE A 264 -57.83 103.31 -107.75
N ARG A 265 -57.85 102.01 -108.07
CA ARG A 265 -58.45 101.46 -109.29
C ARG A 265 -59.92 101.87 -109.42
N VAL A 266 -60.71 101.76 -108.35
CA VAL A 266 -62.12 102.21 -108.33
C VAL A 266 -62.23 103.71 -108.56
N SER A 267 -61.40 104.53 -107.91
CA SER A 267 -61.39 105.99 -108.09
C SER A 267 -61.03 106.40 -109.51
N VAL A 268 -60.01 105.79 -110.11
CA VAL A 268 -59.61 106.04 -111.50
C VAL A 268 -60.72 105.62 -112.47
N ALA A 269 -61.32 104.45 -112.28
CA ALA A 269 -62.45 104.01 -113.10
C ALA A 269 -63.64 104.99 -113.03
N LYS A 270 -63.96 105.50 -111.82
CA LYS A 270 -64.99 106.53 -111.61
C LYS A 270 -64.64 107.85 -112.30
N LEU A 271 -63.42 108.35 -112.14
CA LEU A 271 -62.93 109.59 -112.79
C LEU A 271 -63.04 109.51 -114.32
N LEU A 272 -62.76 108.34 -114.88
CA LEU A 272 -62.89 108.08 -116.32
C LEU A 272 -64.33 107.84 -116.78
N SER A 273 -65.31 107.71 -115.86
CA SER A 273 -66.68 107.29 -116.14
C SER A 273 -66.78 105.92 -116.85
N ILE A 274 -65.87 105.00 -116.51
CA ILE A 274 -65.78 103.66 -117.11
C ILE A 274 -66.16 102.61 -116.05
N PRO A 275 -66.90 101.55 -116.39
CA PRO A 275 -67.25 100.50 -115.45
C PRO A 275 -66.02 99.84 -114.80
N ILE A 276 -66.12 99.64 -113.48
CA ILE A 276 -65.07 99.11 -112.59
C ILE A 276 -64.63 97.68 -112.97
N CYS A 277 -65.36 96.96 -113.81
CA CYS A 277 -65.06 95.57 -114.21
C CYS A 277 -64.01 95.45 -115.34
N ARG A 278 -63.49 96.56 -115.86
CA ARG A 278 -62.47 96.56 -116.91
C ARG A 278 -61.11 96.07 -116.41
N SER A 279 -60.32 95.45 -117.27
CA SER A 279 -58.95 95.05 -116.89
C SER A 279 -58.08 96.27 -116.58
N ASP A 280 -57.09 96.13 -115.71
CA ASP A 280 -56.20 97.25 -115.33
C ASP A 280 -55.53 97.86 -116.55
N TYR A 281 -55.15 97.01 -117.51
CA TYR A 281 -54.61 97.41 -118.79
C TYR A 281 -55.56 98.33 -119.58
N GLU A 282 -56.85 98.03 -119.62
CA GLU A 282 -57.85 98.87 -120.29
C GLU A 282 -58.09 100.21 -119.58
N ILE A 283 -58.14 100.21 -118.24
CA ILE A 283 -58.29 101.44 -117.43
C ILE A 283 -57.09 102.36 -117.67
N ILE A 284 -55.86 101.81 -117.61
CA ILE A 284 -54.63 102.55 -117.86
C ILE A 284 -54.59 103.06 -119.31
N SER A 285 -54.99 102.26 -120.29
CA SER A 285 -55.02 102.66 -121.70
C SER A 285 -55.99 103.82 -121.95
N HIS A 286 -57.16 103.83 -121.30
CA HIS A 286 -58.10 104.95 -121.37
C HIS A 286 -57.58 106.20 -120.66
N LEU A 287 -56.98 106.07 -119.48
CA LEU A 287 -56.33 107.17 -118.76
C LEU A 287 -55.24 107.81 -119.64
N LYS A 288 -54.39 106.97 -120.27
CA LYS A 288 -53.36 107.43 -121.22
C LYS A 288 -53.96 108.20 -122.39
N LYS A 289 -55.10 107.75 -122.95
CA LYS A 289 -55.82 108.48 -124.01
C LYS A 289 -56.35 109.82 -123.52
N ILE A 290 -56.99 109.89 -122.34
CA ILE A 290 -57.50 111.16 -121.80
C ILE A 290 -56.38 112.14 -121.51
N VAL A 291 -55.29 111.69 -120.89
CA VAL A 291 -54.11 112.52 -120.63
C VAL A 291 -53.48 113.00 -121.95
N ALA A 292 -53.40 112.15 -122.97
CA ALA A 292 -52.95 112.56 -124.30
C ALA A 292 -53.89 113.63 -124.92
N THR A 293 -55.21 113.44 -124.84
CA THR A 293 -56.18 114.44 -125.35
C THR A 293 -56.20 115.74 -124.54
N TYR A 294 -55.96 115.71 -123.22
CA TYR A 294 -55.83 116.91 -122.41
C TYR A 294 -54.48 117.61 -122.66
N GLY A 295 -53.41 116.85 -122.93
CA GLY A 295 -52.16 117.39 -123.43
C GLY A 295 -52.33 118.11 -124.77
N GLU A 296 -53.09 117.53 -125.70
CA GLU A 296 -53.49 118.20 -126.95
C GLU A 296 -54.37 119.43 -126.70
N PHE A 297 -55.27 119.40 -125.71
CA PHE A 297 -56.10 120.54 -125.32
C PHE A 297 -55.30 121.69 -124.67
N ILE A 298 -54.27 121.41 -123.85
CA ILE A 298 -53.35 122.42 -123.31
C ILE A 298 -52.53 123.05 -124.44
N ILE A 299 -52.02 122.25 -125.37
CA ILE A 299 -51.28 122.74 -126.54
C ILE A 299 -52.18 123.61 -127.45
N LEU A 300 -53.49 123.36 -127.47
CA LEU A 300 -54.49 124.20 -128.15
C LEU A 300 -54.95 125.42 -127.31
N SER A 301 -54.84 125.35 -125.98
CA SER A 301 -55.12 126.46 -125.05
C SER A 301 -54.01 127.50 -125.01
N GLU A 302 -52.74 127.08 -125.17
CA GLU A 302 -51.58 127.99 -125.29
C GLU A 302 -51.49 128.67 -126.67
N ARG A 303 -52.23 128.17 -127.68
CA ARG A 303 -52.28 128.75 -129.04
C ARG A 303 -53.35 129.83 -129.24
N ASN A 304 -54.15 130.14 -128.22
CA ASN A 304 -55.21 131.17 -128.28
C ASN A 304 -54.94 132.38 -127.36
N GLU A 305 -53.68 132.63 -126.97
CA GLU A 305 -53.24 133.90 -126.35
C GLU A 305 -52.26 134.73 -127.22
N GLU A 306 -52.21 134.50 -128.54
CA GLU A 306 -51.69 135.48 -129.54
C GLU A 306 -52.53 135.47 -130.83
#